data_AF-A0A496QR00-F1
#
_entry.id   AF-A0A496QR00-F1
#
_cell.length_a   1.000
_cell.length_b   1.000
_cell.length_c   1.000
_cell.angle_alpha   90.00
_cell.angle_beta   90.00
_cell.angle_gamma   90.00
#
_symmetry.space_group_name_H-M   'P 1'
#
loop_
_entity.id
_entity.type
_entity.pdbx_description
1 polymer ?
#
loop_
_entity_poly.entity_id
_entity_poly.type
_entity_poly.pdbx_seq_one_letter_code
_entity_poly.pdbx_strand_id
1 'polypeptide(L)'
;MLRWAVDDDFSVYLSSMKDDPKTVQITYHPTVSLLIYNEGESLNRSNEIEISGKAVKVKDHKERELALSKLKEVSPVAGYLVENDNADILEVIKVIPGTIEYRNFGEITRGVPPTCA
;
A
#
# COMPACT_ATOMS: atom_id res chain seq x y z
N MET A 1 11.59 1.93 -2.68
CA MET A 1 10.39 1.06 -2.72
C MET A 1 9.52 1.40 -1.53
N LEU A 2 8.23 1.69 -1.71
CA LEU A 2 7.31 1.97 -0.60
C LEU A 2 6.94 0.65 0.07
N ARG A 3 7.07 0.57 1.40
CA ARG A 3 6.52 -0.54 2.18
C ARG A 3 5.07 -0.22 2.48
N TRP A 4 4.26 -1.27 2.54
CA TRP A 4 2.82 -1.16 2.73
C TRP A 4 2.34 -2.11 3.82
N ALA A 5 1.30 -1.72 4.53
CA ALA A 5 0.59 -2.55 5.50
C ALA A 5 -0.91 -2.30 5.36
N VAL A 6 -1.73 -3.19 5.93
CA VAL A 6 -3.20 -3.08 5.91
C VAL A 6 -3.76 -3.13 7.32
N ASP A 7 -4.86 -2.42 7.57
CA ASP A 7 -5.70 -2.62 8.75
C ASP A 7 -6.87 -3.55 8.49
N ASP A 8 -7.68 -3.75 9.52
CA ASP A 8 -8.84 -4.64 9.51
C ASP A 8 -9.97 -4.12 8.62
N ASP A 9 -9.97 -2.82 8.29
CA ASP A 9 -10.92 -2.15 7.40
C ASP A 9 -10.41 -2.09 5.94
N PHE A 10 -9.37 -2.86 5.60
CA PHE A 10 -8.72 -2.87 4.27
C PHE A 10 -8.10 -1.53 3.82
N SER A 11 -7.89 -0.59 4.74
CA SER A 11 -7.12 0.60 4.41
C SER A 11 -5.65 0.25 4.26
N VAL A 12 -5.03 0.70 3.17
CA VAL A 12 -3.60 0.46 2.93
C VAL A 12 -2.79 1.64 3.45
N TYR A 13 -1.81 1.39 4.31
CA TYR A 13 -0.88 2.40 4.79
C TYR A 13 0.45 2.27 4.08
N LEU A 14 0.99 3.40 3.63
CA LEU A 14 2.32 3.54 3.03
C LEU A 14 3.14 4.49 3.89
N SER A 15 4.45 4.24 3.98
CA SER A 15 5.38 5.21 4.58
C SER A 15 6.57 5.52 3.69
N SER A 16 7.01 6.77 3.79
CA SER A 16 8.25 7.25 3.20
C SER A 16 8.82 8.39 4.02
N MET A 17 10.02 8.84 3.68
CA MET A 17 10.56 10.06 4.26
C MET A 17 9.66 11.25 3.90
N LYS A 18 9.54 12.20 4.83
CA LYS A 18 8.98 13.52 4.52
C LYS A 18 9.70 14.12 3.31
N ASP A 19 8.93 14.78 2.47
CA ASP A 19 9.39 15.46 1.25
C ASP A 19 10.03 14.55 0.20
N ASP A 20 9.93 13.21 0.33
CA ASP A 20 10.26 12.31 -0.77
C ASP A 20 9.41 12.68 -2.00
N PRO A 21 10.01 12.84 -3.20
CA PRO A 21 9.28 13.21 -4.42
C PRO A 21 8.01 12.39 -4.67
N LYS A 22 8.01 11.12 -4.26
CA LYS A 22 6.85 10.22 -4.40
C LYS A 22 5.69 10.63 -3.48
N THR A 23 5.96 11.01 -2.24
CA THR A 23 4.90 11.45 -1.30
C THR A 23 4.35 12.81 -1.69
N VAL A 24 5.21 13.68 -2.23
CA VAL A 24 4.80 14.95 -2.84
C VAL A 24 3.89 14.71 -4.04
N GLN A 25 4.28 13.83 -4.97
CA GLN A 25 3.44 13.50 -6.13
C GLN A 25 2.07 12.96 -5.75
N ILE A 26 2.01 12.02 -4.79
CA ILE A 26 0.75 11.47 -4.27
C ILE A 26 -0.13 12.56 -3.66
N THR A 27 0.46 13.58 -3.05
CA THR A 27 -0.29 14.70 -2.47
C THR A 27 -0.95 15.58 -3.54
N TYR A 28 -0.29 15.77 -4.69
CA TYR A 28 -0.84 16.54 -5.81
C TYR A 28 -1.82 15.72 -6.66
N HIS A 29 -1.57 14.42 -6.81
CA HIS A 29 -2.40 13.49 -7.58
C HIS A 29 -2.83 12.33 -6.68
N PRO A 30 -3.92 12.49 -5.90
CA PRO A 30 -4.30 11.54 -4.87
C PRO A 30 -4.94 10.27 -5.42
N THR A 31 -5.20 10.17 -6.73
CA THR A 31 -5.66 8.91 -7.33
C THR A 31 -4.46 8.01 -7.57
N VAL A 32 -4.44 6.86 -6.90
CA VAL A 32 -3.34 5.89 -6.98
C VAL A 32 -3.87 4.52 -7.36
N SER A 33 -3.03 3.75 -8.06
CA SER A 33 -3.22 2.32 -8.27
C SER A 33 -2.00 1.58 -7.71
N LEU A 34 -2.25 0.60 -6.84
CA LEU A 34 -1.23 -0.24 -6.23
C LEU A 34 -1.32 -1.63 -6.87
N LEU A 35 -0.23 -2.07 -7.51
CA LEU A 35 -0.12 -3.41 -8.06
C LEU A 35 0.67 -4.32 -7.11
N ILE A 36 0.02 -5.37 -6.64
CA ILE A 36 0.65 -6.45 -5.88
C ILE A 36 0.78 -7.64 -6.82
N TYR A 37 2.00 -7.98 -7.19
CA TYR A 37 2.31 -9.10 -8.07
C TYR A 37 2.83 -10.29 -7.26
N ASN A 38 2.21 -11.45 -7.46
CA ASN A 38 2.68 -12.73 -6.94
C ASN A 38 3.05 -13.63 -8.12
N GLU A 39 4.35 -13.91 -8.24
CA GLU A 39 4.90 -14.68 -9.37
C GLU A 39 4.39 -16.12 -9.43
N GLY A 40 4.06 -16.72 -8.26
CA GLY A 40 3.67 -18.12 -8.17
C GLY A 40 4.77 -19.10 -8.62
N GLU A 41 4.40 -20.36 -8.82
CA GLU A 41 5.36 -21.42 -9.25
C GLU A 41 5.63 -21.40 -10.77
N SER A 42 4.78 -20.73 -11.54
CA SER A 42 4.91 -20.59 -12.99
C SER A 42 4.06 -19.40 -13.45
N LEU A 43 4.34 -18.87 -14.65
CA LEU A 43 3.60 -17.72 -15.19
C LEU A 43 2.08 -17.93 -15.19
N ASN A 44 1.60 -19.13 -15.51
CA ASN A 44 0.16 -19.47 -15.50
C ASN A 44 -0.47 -19.50 -14.10
N ARG A 45 0.36 -19.56 -13.05
CA ARG A 45 -0.06 -19.51 -11.64
C ARG A 45 0.25 -18.14 -11.00
N SER A 46 0.84 -17.21 -11.76
CA SER A 46 1.00 -15.84 -11.30
C SER A 46 -0.37 -15.18 -11.12
N ASN A 47 -0.45 -14.31 -10.13
CA ASN A 47 -1.64 -13.54 -9.83
C ASN A 47 -1.28 -12.13 -9.42
N GLU A 48 -2.21 -11.23 -9.68
CA GLU A 48 -2.05 -9.81 -9.43
C GLU A 48 -3.28 -9.28 -8.71
N ILE A 49 -3.05 -8.38 -7.77
CA ILE A 49 -4.10 -7.59 -7.14
C ILE A 49 -3.81 -6.13 -7.48
N GLU A 50 -4.76 -5.47 -8.11
CA GLU A 50 -4.73 -4.03 -8.35
C GLU A 50 -5.70 -3.33 -7.40
N ILE A 51 -5.18 -2.45 -6.55
CA ILE A 51 -5.98 -1.64 -5.63
C ILE A 51 -5.95 -0.20 -6.13
N SER A 52 -7.05 0.24 -6.72
CA SER A 52 -7.24 1.62 -7.17
C SER A 52 -8.04 2.41 -6.14
N GLY A 53 -7.60 3.61 -5.80
CA GLY A 53 -8.24 4.39 -4.75
C GLY A 53 -7.67 5.78 -4.55
N LYS A 54 -8.06 6.38 -3.42
CA LYS A 54 -7.65 7.73 -3.03
C LYS A 54 -6.61 7.66 -1.92
N ALA A 55 -5.45 8.23 -2.17
CA ALA A 55 -4.39 8.45 -1.21
C ALA A 55 -4.57 9.77 -0.47
N VAL A 56 -4.40 9.74 0.85
CA VAL A 56 -4.47 10.90 1.74
C VAL A 56 -3.35 10.84 2.77
N LYS A 57 -2.77 11.99 3.13
CA LYS A 57 -1.85 12.06 4.27
C LYS A 57 -2.62 11.82 5.57
N VAL A 58 -2.09 10.97 6.43
CA VAL A 58 -2.66 10.70 7.76
C VAL A 58 -2.33 11.88 8.67
N LYS A 59 -3.36 12.61 9.11
CA LYS A 59 -3.21 13.78 9.99
C LYS A 59 -3.60 13.49 11.44
N ASP A 60 -4.51 12.54 11.64
CA ASP A 60 -4.95 12.15 12.98
C ASP A 60 -3.83 11.38 13.68
N HIS A 61 -3.57 11.75 14.93
CA HIS A 61 -2.46 11.17 15.69
C HIS A 61 -2.70 9.68 16.00
N LYS A 62 -3.93 9.29 16.34
CA LYS A 62 -4.25 7.90 16.68
C LYS A 62 -4.18 7.00 15.45
N GLU A 63 -4.72 7.46 14.33
CA GLU A 63 -4.62 6.75 13.05
C GLU A 63 -3.15 6.60 12.62
N ARG A 64 -2.32 7.64 12.86
CA ARG A 64 -0.90 7.58 12.57
C ARG A 64 -0.17 6.54 13.41
N GLU A 65 -0.45 6.48 14.71
CA GLU A 65 0.12 5.45 15.60
C GLU A 65 -0.28 4.04 15.16
N LEU A 66 -1.56 3.84 14.82
CA LEU A 66 -2.05 2.58 14.26
C LEU A 66 -1.28 2.19 12.99
N ALA A 67 -1.19 3.11 12.03
CA ALA A 67 -0.48 2.86 10.77
C ALA A 67 0.99 2.51 10.99
N LEU A 68 1.69 3.24 11.86
CA LEU A 68 3.09 2.95 12.20
C LEU A 68 3.27 1.61 12.90
N SER A 69 2.31 1.22 13.76
CA SER A 69 2.32 -0.08 14.44
C SER A 69 2.25 -1.25 13.47
N LYS A 70 1.53 -1.11 12.35
CA LYS A 70 1.46 -2.11 11.28
C LYS A 70 2.68 -2.04 10.37
N LEU A 71 3.13 -0.83 10.03
CA LEU A 71 4.27 -0.61 9.13
C LEU A 71 5.60 -1.09 9.72
N LYS A 72 5.81 -1.02 11.04
CA LYS A 72 7.04 -1.54 11.68
C LYS A 72 7.21 -3.05 11.50
N GLU A 73 6.12 -3.81 11.36
CA GLU A 73 6.15 -5.27 11.21
C GLU A 73 6.72 -5.69 9.83
N VAL A 74 6.57 -4.82 8.83
CA VAL A 74 6.90 -5.11 7.41
C VAL A 74 8.05 -4.27 6.86
N SER A 75 8.49 -3.24 7.59
CA SER A 75 9.53 -2.30 7.19
C SER A 75 10.60 -2.18 8.26
N PRO A 76 11.81 -2.75 8.07
CA PRO A 76 12.92 -2.61 9.02
C PRO A 76 13.28 -1.15 9.32
N VAL A 77 13.17 -0.27 8.32
CA VAL A 77 13.44 1.16 8.49
C VAL A 77 12.37 1.83 9.35
N ALA A 78 11.10 1.53 9.10
CA ALA A 78 10.03 2.09 9.93
C ALA A 78 10.10 1.54 11.35
N GLY A 79 10.39 0.24 11.52
CA GLY A 79 10.59 -0.38 12.83
C GLY A 79 11.70 0.29 13.61
N TYR A 80 12.88 0.44 13.01
CA TYR A 80 14.00 1.15 13.63
C TYR A 80 13.63 2.57 14.07
N LEU A 81 12.95 3.35 13.21
CA LEU A 81 12.58 4.73 13.53
C LEU A 81 11.51 4.83 14.63
N VAL A 82 10.53 3.92 14.64
CA VAL A 82 9.50 3.86 15.69
C VAL A 82 10.12 3.46 17.03
N GLU A 83 11.01 2.46 17.04
CA GLU A 83 11.66 1.98 18.26
C GLU A 83 12.63 3.01 18.88
N ASN A 84 13.17 3.93 18.08
CA ASN A 84 14.10 4.97 18.52
C ASN A 84 13.46 6.36 18.64
N ASP A 85 12.12 6.45 18.71
CA ASP A 85 11.37 7.72 18.85
C ASP A 85 11.69 8.77 17.76
N ASN A 86 12.00 8.30 16.56
CA ASN A 86 12.37 9.11 15.39
C ASN A 86 11.37 8.96 14.24
N ALA A 87 10.18 8.41 14.50
CA ALA A 87 9.18 8.16 13.48
C ALA A 87 8.63 9.45 12.85
N ASP A 88 8.84 10.62 13.45
CA ASP A 88 8.38 11.91 12.93
C ASP A 88 9.01 12.31 11.60
N ILE A 89 10.12 11.71 11.20
CA ILE A 89 10.71 11.94 9.87
C ILE A 89 9.94 11.21 8.76
N LEU A 90 9.02 10.31 9.12
CA LEU A 90 8.17 9.57 8.20
C LEU A 90 6.87 10.33 7.93
N GLU A 91 6.54 10.45 6.65
CA GLU A 91 5.21 10.75 6.16
C GLU A 91 4.42 9.44 6.04
N VAL A 92 3.19 9.44 6.53
CA VAL A 92 2.29 8.29 6.46
C VAL A 92 1.12 8.63 5.55
N ILE A 93 0.89 7.78 4.56
CA ILE A 93 -0.16 7.93 3.56
C ILE A 93 -1.13 6.77 3.73
N LYS A 94 -2.42 7.07 3.83
CA LYS A 94 -3.50 6.10 3.76
C LYS A 94 -4.06 6.07 2.34
N VAL A 95 -4.17 4.90 1.75
CA VAL A 95 -4.93 4.65 0.52
C VAL A 95 -6.25 4.03 0.92
N ILE A 96 -7.32 4.75 0.60
CA ILE A 96 -8.70 4.30 0.76
C ILE A 96 -9.06 3.58 -0.53
N PRO A 97 -9.24 2.25 -0.52
CA PRO A 97 -9.61 1.49 -1.72
C PRO A 97 -10.94 1.98 -2.28
N GLY A 98 -11.01 2.11 -3.60
CA GLY A 98 -12.25 2.33 -4.34
C GLY A 98 -12.63 1.14 -5.21
N THR A 99 -11.65 0.48 -5.82
CA THR A 99 -11.83 -0.76 -6.60
C THR A 99 -10.65 -1.67 -6.36
N ILE A 100 -10.93 -2.94 -6.13
CA ILE A 100 -9.93 -3.99 -6.00
C ILE A 100 -10.17 -5.00 -7.12
N GLU A 101 -9.16 -5.20 -7.98
CA GLU A 101 -9.23 -6.17 -9.07
C GLU A 101 -8.23 -7.31 -8.82
N TYR A 102 -8.73 -8.54 -8.76
CA TYR A 102 -7.93 -9.74 -8.72
C TYR A 102 -7.84 -10.38 -10.10
N ARG A 103 -6.61 -10.72 -10.49
CA ARG A 103 -6.27 -11.29 -11.80
C ARG A 103 -5.44 -12.54 -11.63
N ASN A 104 -5.87 -13.65 -12.22
CA ASN A 104 -5.03 -14.83 -12.40
C ASN A 104 -4.59 -14.91 -13.87
N PHE A 105 -3.28 -15.03 -14.12
CA PHE A 105 -2.76 -14.97 -15.48
C PHE A 105 -3.28 -16.13 -16.36
N GLY A 106 -3.38 -17.33 -15.81
CA GLY A 106 -3.93 -18.49 -16.50
C GLY A 106 -5.42 -18.31 -16.86
N GLU A 107 -6.18 -17.59 -16.04
CA GLU A 107 -7.58 -17.25 -16.31
C GLU A 107 -7.72 -16.18 -17.39
N ILE A 108 -6.90 -15.13 -17.33
CA ILE A 108 -6.88 -14.05 -18.33
C ILE A 108 -6.57 -14.60 -19.72
N THR A 109 -5.59 -15.49 -19.83
CA THR A 109 -5.24 -16.11 -21.12
C THR A 109 -6.37 -16.98 -21.70
N ARG A 110 -7.37 -17.36 -20.89
CA ARG A 110 -8.60 -18.04 -21.32
C ARG A 110 -9.79 -17.09 -21.50
N GLY A 111 -9.59 -15.78 -21.36
CA GLY A 111 -10.63 -14.76 -21.52
C GLY A 111 -11.54 -14.60 -20.31
N VAL A 112 -11.16 -15.12 -19.13
CA VAL A 112 -11.89 -14.88 -17.89
C VAL A 112 -11.52 -13.47 -17.38
N PRO A 113 -12.50 -12.60 -17.09
CA PRO A 113 -12.23 -11.25 -16.61
C PRO A 113 -11.74 -11.24 -15.15
N PRO A 114 -11.14 -10.12 -14.68
CA PRO A 114 -10.77 -9.95 -13.28
C PRO A 114 -11.98 -10.07 -12.35
N THR A 115 -11.74 -10.55 -11.12
CA THR A 115 -12.73 -10.45 -10.04
C THR A 115 -12.63 -9.08 -9.40
N CYS A 116 -13.74 -8.34 -9.34
CA CYS A 116 -13.78 -6.98 -8.79
C CYS A 116 -14.52 -6.92 -7.45
N ALA A 117 -14.01 -6.13 -6.51
CA ALA A 117 -14.65 -5.77 -5.23
C ALA A 117 -14.57 -4.25 -4.98
#